data_AF-X1K452-F1
#
_entry.id   AF-X1K452-F1
#
_cell.length_a   1.000
_cell.length_b   1.000
_cell.length_c   1.000
_cell.angle_alpha   90.00
_cell.angle_beta   90.00
_cell.angle_gamma   90.00
#
_symmetry.space_group_name_H-M   'P 1'
#
loop_
_entity.id
_entity.type
_entity.pdbx_description
1 polymer ?
#
loop_
_entity_poly.entity_id
_entity_poly.type
_entity_poly.pdbx_seq_one_letter_code
_entity_poly.pdbx_strand_id
1 'polypeptide(L)'
;YSNEDFQYIWNPCFDLKGLPFKKFDILVSQAVLEHLSDIRKTFDILYNKIVSSAIMVHEVGLGAHTGFIRNLDPLNHLRYSDLIWNLLRFDGSPNRIRMTEFRKIMIDLGFKKVRTKQIATLDKEYVKNSKPYLSNRFKEYLD
;
A
#
# COMPACT_ATOMS: atom_id res chain seq x y z
N TYR A 1 -30.48 11.44 0.59
CA TYR A 1 -29.84 10.22 1.09
C TYR A 1 -30.19 10.11 2.56
N SER A 2 -30.95 9.08 2.96
CA SER A 2 -31.18 8.80 4.38
C SER A 2 -29.93 8.09 4.93
N ASN A 3 -29.74 8.11 6.25
CA ASN A 3 -28.64 7.38 6.90
C ASN A 3 -28.73 5.84 6.75
N GLU A 4 -29.76 5.31 6.09
CA GLU A 4 -29.97 3.88 5.87
C GLU A 4 -29.15 3.32 4.69
N ASP A 5 -28.67 4.18 3.79
CA ASP A 5 -27.87 3.78 2.61
C ASP A 5 -26.39 3.50 2.94
N PHE A 6 -25.92 3.89 4.12
CA PHE A 6 -24.51 3.83 4.51
C PHE A 6 -24.31 2.99 5.77
N GLN A 7 -23.43 1.99 5.66
CA GLN A 7 -22.97 1.20 6.79
C GLN A 7 -21.53 1.58 7.13
N TYR A 8 -21.32 2.10 8.33
CA TYR A 8 -19.98 2.35 8.86
C TYR A 8 -19.47 1.13 9.63
N ILE A 9 -18.27 0.67 9.26
CA ILE A 9 -17.60 -0.46 9.91
C ILE A 9 -16.21 0.00 10.32
N TRP A 10 -15.88 -0.19 11.59
CA TRP A 10 -14.60 0.21 12.15
C TRP A 10 -13.91 -0.98 12.82
N ASN A 11 -12.59 -1.02 12.68
CA ASN A 11 -11.75 -2.06 13.25
C ASN A 11 -10.39 -1.44 13.64
N PRO A 12 -9.97 -1.54 14.92
CA PRO A 12 -8.71 -0.93 15.38
C PRO A 12 -7.46 -1.68 14.93
N CYS A 13 -7.57 -2.90 14.39
CA CYS A 13 -6.43 -3.79 14.16
C CYS A 13 -5.78 -3.67 12.78
N PHE A 14 -6.06 -2.60 12.01
CA PHE A 14 -5.56 -2.42 10.64
C PHE A 14 -5.76 -3.67 9.75
N ASP A 15 -6.91 -4.33 9.89
CA ASP A 15 -7.29 -5.48 9.08
C ASP A 15 -8.70 -5.33 8.50
N LEU A 16 -9.07 -6.25 7.62
CA LEU A 16 -10.36 -6.22 6.90
C LEU A 16 -11.43 -7.13 7.55
N LYS A 17 -11.27 -7.52 8.82
CA LYS A 17 -12.30 -8.29 9.52
C LYS A 17 -13.53 -7.41 9.76
N GLY A 18 -14.70 -8.04 9.74
CA GLY A 18 -15.99 -7.37 9.91
C GLY A 18 -16.63 -6.90 8.60
N LEU A 19 -15.96 -7.05 7.45
CA LEU A 19 -16.59 -6.79 6.15
C LEU A 19 -17.82 -7.70 5.94
N PRO A 20 -18.96 -7.14 5.49
CA PRO A 20 -20.23 -7.86 5.39
C PRO A 20 -20.14 -9.03 4.40
N PHE A 21 -21.05 -10.00 4.53
CA PHE A 21 -21.18 -11.14 3.61
C PHE A 21 -21.84 -10.76 2.27
N LYS A 22 -21.45 -9.62 1.70
CA LYS A 22 -21.84 -9.17 0.35
C LYS A 22 -20.61 -8.93 -0.50
N LYS A 23 -20.81 -8.93 -1.81
CA LYS A 23 -19.81 -8.53 -2.80
C LYS A 23 -20.01 -7.07 -3.20
N PHE A 24 -18.93 -6.41 -3.58
CA PHE A 24 -18.90 -5.00 -3.96
C PHE A 24 -18.61 -4.84 -5.46
N ASP A 25 -19.27 -3.87 -6.10
CA ASP A 25 -19.02 -3.47 -7.48
C ASP A 25 -17.85 -2.48 -7.59
N ILE A 26 -17.65 -1.67 -6.56
CA ILE A 26 -16.58 -0.67 -6.50
C ILE A 26 -15.91 -0.76 -5.15
N LEU A 27 -14.58 -0.78 -5.16
CA LEU A 27 -13.77 -0.64 -3.96
C LEU A 27 -12.78 0.50 -4.17
N VAL A 28 -12.76 1.44 -3.23
CA VAL A 28 -11.80 2.54 -3.20
C VAL A 28 -11.02 2.50 -1.90
N SER A 29 -9.72 2.73 -1.96
CA SER A 29 -8.91 3.04 -0.78
C SER A 29 -8.02 4.24 -1.02
N GLN A 30 -7.87 5.07 0.00
CA GLN A 30 -7.04 6.28 -0.02
C GLN A 30 -5.99 6.15 1.08
N ALA A 31 -4.72 6.03 0.72
CA ALA A 31 -3.59 5.94 1.66
C ALA A 31 -3.76 4.88 2.77
N VAL A 32 -4.34 3.72 2.43
CA VAL A 32 -4.55 2.61 3.38
C VAL A 32 -3.60 1.45 3.13
N LEU A 33 -3.37 1.10 1.86
CA LEU A 33 -2.65 -0.12 1.53
C LEU A 33 -1.22 -0.09 2.05
N GLU A 34 -0.56 1.06 2.06
CA GLU A 34 0.77 1.23 2.66
C GLU A 34 0.82 0.87 4.14
N HIS A 35 -0.28 0.86 4.89
CA HIS A 35 -0.28 0.57 6.33
C HIS A 35 -0.61 -0.89 6.66
N LEU A 36 -1.00 -1.68 5.65
CA LEU A 36 -1.33 -3.09 5.82
C LEU A 36 -0.06 -3.94 5.74
N SER A 37 0.10 -4.86 6.70
CA SER A 37 1.33 -5.65 6.86
C SER A 37 1.43 -6.81 5.87
N ASP A 38 0.30 -7.42 5.49
CA ASP A 38 0.23 -8.52 4.50
C ASP A 38 -0.67 -8.12 3.32
N ILE A 39 -0.04 -7.52 2.31
CA ILE A 39 -0.70 -7.06 1.08
C ILE A 39 -1.29 -8.22 0.28
N ARG A 40 -0.62 -9.38 0.25
CA ARG A 40 -1.12 -10.52 -0.52
C ARG A 40 -2.40 -11.06 0.09
N LYS A 41 -2.42 -11.29 1.40
CA LYS A 41 -3.62 -11.71 2.12
C LYS A 41 -4.72 -10.66 2.04
N THR A 42 -4.37 -9.37 2.10
CA THR A 42 -5.32 -8.27 1.91
C THR A 42 -6.02 -8.40 0.57
N PHE A 43 -5.27 -8.48 -0.54
CA PHE A 43 -5.87 -8.60 -1.87
C PHE A 43 -6.62 -9.91 -2.08
N ASP A 44 -6.20 -11.01 -1.47
CA ASP A 44 -6.93 -12.27 -1.50
C ASP A 44 -8.32 -12.14 -0.84
N ILE A 45 -8.39 -11.50 0.33
CA ILE A 45 -9.66 -11.17 0.98
C ILE A 45 -10.52 -10.27 0.07
N LEU A 46 -9.93 -9.22 -0.50
CA LEU A 46 -10.65 -8.28 -1.37
C LEU A 46 -11.15 -8.94 -2.65
N TYR A 47 -10.37 -9.83 -3.27
CA TYR A 47 -10.76 -10.59 -4.44
C TYR A 47 -12.04 -11.39 -4.20
N ASN A 48 -12.16 -11.99 -3.01
CA ASN A 48 -13.36 -12.73 -2.60
C ASN A 48 -14.55 -11.84 -2.23
N LYS A 49 -14.32 -10.54 -2.02
CA LYS A 49 -15.34 -9.54 -1.66
C LYS A 49 -15.83 -8.71 -2.85
N ILE A 50 -15.38 -8.99 -4.06
CA ILE A 50 -15.85 -8.26 -5.25
C ILE A 50 -16.62 -9.15 -6.21
N VAL A 51 -17.47 -8.53 -7.03
CA VAL A 51 -18.05 -9.19 -8.21
C VAL A 51 -17.01 -9.24 -9.34
N SER A 52 -17.22 -10.08 -10.35
CA SER A 52 -16.26 -10.28 -11.45
C SER A 52 -16.06 -9.03 -12.32
N SER A 53 -17.06 -8.14 -12.38
CA SER A 53 -17.03 -6.87 -13.11
C SER A 53 -16.56 -5.68 -12.28
N ALA A 54 -16.15 -5.92 -11.02
CA ALA A 54 -15.85 -4.84 -10.10
C ALA A 54 -14.63 -4.01 -10.52
N ILE A 55 -14.61 -2.77 -10.07
CA ILE A 55 -13.49 -1.84 -10.23
C ILE A 55 -12.86 -1.57 -8.86
N MET A 56 -11.55 -1.69 -8.80
CA MET A 56 -10.76 -1.35 -7.61
C MET A 56 -9.85 -0.17 -7.92
N VAL A 57 -9.91 0.86 -7.09
CA VAL A 57 -9.05 2.06 -7.20
C VAL A 57 -8.34 2.28 -5.88
N HIS A 58 -7.01 2.28 -5.93
CA HIS A 58 -6.17 2.43 -4.75
C HIS A 58 -5.17 3.53 -4.96
N GLU A 59 -5.20 4.52 -4.09
CA GLU A 59 -4.09 5.45 -3.90
C GLU A 59 -3.17 4.92 -2.80
N VAL A 60 -1.87 4.88 -3.06
CA VAL A 60 -0.86 4.34 -2.14
C VAL A 60 0.30 5.32 -2.00
N GLY A 61 0.54 5.80 -0.79
CA GLY A 61 1.70 6.62 -0.43
C GLY A 61 2.93 5.75 -0.13
N LEU A 62 3.94 5.82 -0.99
CA LEU A 62 5.16 4.99 -0.89
C LEU A 62 6.32 5.65 -0.12
N GLY A 63 6.10 6.85 0.41
CA GLY A 63 7.07 7.61 1.21
C GLY A 63 6.97 7.30 2.71
N ALA A 64 7.90 7.86 3.48
CA ALA A 64 7.87 7.82 4.94
C ALA A 64 6.68 8.63 5.47
N HIS A 65 6.05 8.16 6.56
CA HIS A 65 4.89 8.80 7.18
C HIS A 65 5.18 9.44 8.54
N THR A 66 6.45 9.45 8.95
CA THR A 66 6.86 9.97 10.27
C THR A 66 7.05 11.49 10.22
N GLY A 67 6.03 12.25 10.61
CA GLY A 67 6.11 13.69 10.89
C GLY A 67 7.03 14.48 9.95
N PHE A 68 8.04 15.15 10.53
CA PHE A 68 9.03 15.93 9.79
C PHE A 68 9.95 15.10 8.87
N ILE A 69 10.20 13.82 9.20
CA ILE A 69 11.03 12.92 8.38
C ILE A 69 10.40 12.72 7.00
N ARG A 70 9.07 12.71 6.89
CA ARG A 70 8.38 12.63 5.60
C ARG A 70 8.88 13.68 4.60
N ASN A 71 9.14 14.89 5.08
CA ASN A 71 9.53 16.00 4.21
C ASN A 71 11.05 16.08 4.01
N LEU A 72 11.84 15.68 5.02
CA LEU A 72 13.30 15.74 4.98
C LEU A 72 13.93 14.53 4.28
N ASP A 73 13.38 13.34 4.52
CA ASP A 73 13.87 12.08 3.99
C ASP A 73 12.70 11.13 3.69
N PRO A 74 11.92 11.38 2.62
CA PRO A 74 10.77 10.56 2.24
C PRO A 74 11.11 9.07 2.01
N LEU A 75 12.38 8.72 1.81
CA LEU A 75 12.83 7.33 1.64
C LEU A 75 13.43 6.72 2.92
N ASN A 76 13.35 7.39 4.08
CA ASN A 76 14.03 6.96 5.31
C ASN A 76 13.78 5.50 5.70
N HIS A 77 12.51 5.10 5.70
CA HIS A 77 12.09 3.73 6.05
C HIS A 77 12.67 2.64 5.12
N LEU A 78 13.13 3.01 3.91
CA LEU A 78 13.76 2.10 2.96
C LEU A 78 15.28 1.93 3.17
N ARG A 79 15.89 2.73 4.05
CA ARG A 79 17.34 2.65 4.35
C ARG A 79 17.68 1.46 5.23
N TYR A 80 16.74 1.02 6.07
CA TYR A 80 16.95 -0.07 7.01
C TYR A 80 16.94 -1.43 6.30
N SER A 81 17.80 -2.35 6.75
CA SER A 81 17.74 -3.75 6.37
C SER A 81 16.40 -4.37 6.79
N ASP A 82 16.02 -5.48 6.17
CA ASP A 82 14.75 -6.14 6.50
C ASP A 82 14.68 -6.59 7.96
N LEU A 83 15.81 -7.05 8.51
CA LEU A 83 15.91 -7.42 9.92
C LEU A 83 15.64 -6.22 10.85
N ILE A 84 16.34 -5.10 10.63
CA ILE A 84 16.19 -3.90 11.47
C ILE A 84 14.77 -3.35 11.33
N TRP A 85 14.24 -3.28 10.11
CA TRP A 85 12.88 -2.82 9.88
C TRP A 85 11.84 -3.68 10.60
N ASN A 86 11.98 -5.00 10.55
CA ASN A 86 11.03 -5.91 11.18
C ASN A 86 11.05 -5.83 12.72
N LEU A 87 12.19 -5.45 13.32
CA LEU A 87 12.29 -5.21 14.76
C LEU A 87 11.64 -3.89 15.19
N LEU A 88 11.66 -2.86 14.33
CA LEU A 88 11.21 -1.51 14.68
C LEU A 88 9.77 -1.20 14.25
N ARG A 89 9.25 -1.91 13.25
CA ARG A 89 7.90 -1.66 12.74
C ARG A 89 6.83 -2.10 13.74
N PHE A 90 5.70 -1.41 13.68
CA PHE A 90 4.48 -1.73 14.44
C PHE A 90 3.26 -1.66 13.52
N ASP A 91 2.08 -2.02 14.01
CA ASP A 91 0.85 -1.96 13.21
C ASP A 91 0.54 -0.52 12.79
N GLY A 92 0.25 -0.33 11.50
CA GLY A 92 0.12 1.00 10.92
C GLY A 92 1.45 1.64 10.48
N SER A 93 2.62 1.01 10.71
CA SER A 93 3.85 1.45 10.03
C SER A 93 3.73 1.26 8.50
N PRO A 94 4.33 2.14 7.67
CA PRO A 94 4.36 1.92 6.23
C PRO A 94 5.05 0.60 5.88
N ASN A 95 4.37 -0.29 5.17
CA ASN A 95 5.01 -1.39 4.51
C ASN A 95 5.99 -0.88 3.45
N ARG A 96 6.95 -1.75 3.10
CA ARG A 96 8.01 -1.42 2.14
C ARG A 96 7.72 -2.01 0.76
N ILE A 97 6.48 -2.39 0.47
CA ILE A 97 6.07 -2.91 -0.84
C ILE A 97 6.11 -1.78 -1.87
N ARG A 98 6.68 -2.05 -3.04
CA ARG A 98 6.79 -1.10 -4.15
C ARG A 98 5.70 -1.35 -5.19
N MET A 99 5.47 -0.37 -6.07
CA MET A 99 4.34 -0.41 -7.02
C MET A 99 4.37 -1.62 -7.96
N THR A 100 5.56 -2.07 -8.38
CA THR A 100 5.73 -3.27 -9.20
C THR A 100 5.36 -4.56 -8.44
N GLU A 101 5.63 -4.61 -7.15
CA GLU A 101 5.26 -5.72 -6.27
C GLU A 101 3.74 -5.76 -6.02
N PHE A 102 3.10 -4.61 -5.75
CA PHE A 102 1.63 -4.50 -5.69
C PHE A 102 0.99 -5.07 -6.97
N ARG A 103 1.46 -4.61 -8.14
CA ARG A 103 0.97 -5.07 -9.44
C ARG A 103 1.16 -6.58 -9.61
N LYS A 104 2.34 -7.10 -9.27
CA LYS A 104 2.65 -8.53 -9.37
C LYS A 104 1.70 -9.35 -8.49
N ILE A 105 1.54 -8.97 -7.22
CA ILE A 105 0.65 -9.67 -6.28
C ILE A 105 -0.78 -9.75 -6.82
N MET A 106 -1.32 -8.64 -7.34
CA MET A 106 -2.67 -8.61 -7.91
C MET A 106 -2.78 -9.53 -9.14
N ILE A 107 -1.81 -9.49 -10.06
CA ILE A 107 -1.81 -10.37 -11.24
C ILE A 107 -1.77 -11.84 -10.81
N ASP A 108 -0.90 -12.18 -9.86
CA ASP A 108 -0.74 -13.54 -9.34
C ASP A 108 -1.99 -14.05 -8.61
N LEU A 109 -2.84 -13.17 -8.08
CA LEU A 109 -4.14 -13.50 -7.48
C LEU A 109 -5.28 -13.57 -8.51
N GLY A 110 -5.00 -13.32 -9.79
CA GLY A 110 -5.96 -13.44 -10.88
C GLY A 110 -6.67 -12.14 -11.28
N PHE A 111 -6.36 -11.01 -10.64
CA PHE A 111 -6.88 -9.71 -11.06
C PHE A 111 -6.49 -9.43 -12.52
N LYS A 112 -7.45 -8.92 -13.29
CA LYS A 112 -7.26 -8.59 -14.71
C LYS A 112 -7.14 -7.08 -14.88
N LYS A 113 -6.51 -6.65 -15.97
CA LYS A 113 -6.39 -5.22 -16.36
C LYS A 113 -5.73 -4.34 -15.28
N VAL A 114 -4.81 -4.89 -14.49
CA VAL A 114 -4.08 -4.14 -13.44
C VAL A 114 -3.21 -3.06 -14.09
N ARG A 115 -3.51 -1.80 -13.78
CA ARG A 115 -2.77 -0.61 -14.23
C ARG A 115 -2.27 0.16 -13.03
N THR A 116 -1.12 0.77 -13.18
CA THR A 116 -0.53 1.65 -12.17
C THR A 116 -0.25 3.00 -12.83
N LYS A 117 -0.46 4.08 -12.10
CA LYS A 117 -0.15 5.44 -12.55
C LYS A 117 0.53 6.17 -11.39
N GLN A 118 1.68 6.79 -11.69
CA GLN A 118 2.31 7.69 -10.74
C GLN A 118 1.54 9.01 -10.73
N ILE A 119 1.13 9.46 -9.54
CA ILE A 119 0.45 10.74 -9.34
C ILE A 119 1.38 11.80 -8.73
N ALA A 120 2.50 11.37 -8.17
CA ALA A 120 3.56 12.20 -7.64
C ALA A 120 4.91 11.49 -7.80
N THR A 121 5.97 12.26 -7.97
CA THR A 121 7.35 11.78 -8.08
C THR A 121 8.25 12.60 -7.16
N LEU A 122 9.29 11.98 -6.62
CA LEU A 122 10.34 12.69 -5.90
C LEU A 122 11.29 13.39 -6.87
N ASP A 123 11.99 14.41 -6.36
CA ASP A 123 13.04 15.07 -7.11
C ASP A 123 14.16 14.08 -7.51
N LYS A 124 14.64 14.20 -8.75
CA LYS A 124 15.61 13.26 -9.33
C LYS A 124 16.98 13.35 -8.66
N GLU A 125 17.40 14.55 -8.27
CA GLU A 125 18.68 14.76 -7.60
C GLU A 125 18.65 14.17 -6.19
N TYR A 126 17.55 14.40 -5.45
CA TYR A 126 17.33 13.75 -4.15
C TYR A 126 17.36 12.22 -4.26
N VAL A 127 16.68 11.64 -5.27
CA VAL A 127 16.67 10.19 -5.49
C VAL A 127 18.09 9.68 -5.78
N LYS A 128 18.82 10.34 -6.68
CA LYS A 128 20.21 9.99 -7.02
C LYS A 128 21.12 10.03 -5.79
N ASN A 129 21.00 11.06 -4.96
CA ASN A 129 21.82 11.24 -3.75
C ASN A 129 21.42 10.26 -2.64
N SER A 130 20.16 9.85 -2.58
CA SER A 130 19.67 8.90 -1.57
C SER A 130 19.92 7.44 -1.93
N LYS A 131 19.94 7.10 -3.22
CA LYS A 131 20.06 5.71 -3.74
C LYS A 131 21.21 4.90 -3.12
N PRO A 132 22.45 5.43 -2.94
CA PRO A 132 23.56 4.67 -2.35
C PRO A 132 23.29 4.16 -0.94
N TYR A 133 22.45 4.87 -0.19
CA TYR A 133 22.17 4.64 1.22
C TYR A 133 20.89 3.83 1.48
N LEU A 134 20.17 3.45 0.44
CA LEU A 134 19.02 2.56 0.59
C LEU A 134 19.48 1.15 0.91
N SER A 135 18.61 0.34 1.53
CA SER A 135 18.84 -1.09 1.62
C SER A 135 18.95 -1.69 0.22
N ASN A 136 19.80 -2.71 0.03
CA ASN A 136 20.12 -3.26 -1.30
C ASN A 136 18.87 -3.60 -2.12
N ARG A 137 17.82 -4.15 -1.47
CA ARG A 137 16.54 -4.44 -2.11
C ARG A 137 15.94 -3.25 -2.86
N PHE A 138 16.11 -2.01 -2.38
CA PHE A 138 15.45 -0.84 -2.98
C PHE A 138 16.33 -0.07 -3.95
N LYS A 139 17.61 -0.41 -4.08
CA LYS A 139 18.51 0.25 -5.02
C LYS A 139 18.08 0.04 -6.47
N GLU A 140 17.43 -1.07 -6.79
CA GLU A 140 17.01 -1.40 -8.16
C GLU A 140 15.65 -0.80 -8.55
N TYR A 141 14.92 -0.17 -7.61
CA TYR A 141 13.55 0.32 -7.85
C TYR A 141 13.48 1.79 -8.29
N LEU A 142 14.61 2.47 -8.38
CA LEU A 142 14.68 3.94 -8.56
C LEU A 142 15.37 4.35 -9.86
N ASP A 143 15.32 3.49 -10.87
CA ASP A 143 15.70 3.81 -12.26
C ASP A 143 14.48 4.22 -13.10
#